data_AF-A0A4Y2B4M7-F1
#
_entry.id   AF-A0A4Y2B4M7-F1
#
_cell.length_a   1.000
_cell.length_b   1.000
_cell.length_c   1.000
_cell.angle_alpha   90.00
_cell.angle_beta   90.00
_cell.angle_gamma   90.00
#
_symmetry.space_group_name_H-M   'P 1'
#
loop_
_entity.id
_entity.type
_entity.pdbx_description
1 polymer ?
#
loop_
_entity_poly.entity_id
_entity_poly.type
_entity_poly.pdbx_seq_one_letter_code
_entity_poly.pdbx_strand_id
1 'polypeptide(L)'
;MEFYATNGSRISTYGTIKLELDFGLRRNFTWSFLVADISDPIIGADSLERFELLIDVRNRRLLDGFTSLFVKGTVKRAKSLGLTLVANNSSFHSILLQYPNLFPTNLDPNKNKNTITHCIETKGPPVHARDRRLNPEKLPSLKQEFNDLMRQ
;
A
#
# COMPACT_ATOMS: atom_id res chain seq x y z
N MET A 1 -23.59 -8.38 6.32
CA MET A 1 -22.21 -8.06 5.91
C MET A 1 -21.66 -7.09 6.94
N GLU A 2 -20.50 -7.40 7.53
CA GLU A 2 -19.88 -6.54 8.55
C GLU A 2 -18.62 -5.89 7.97
N PHE A 3 -18.46 -4.60 8.22
CA PHE A 3 -17.32 -3.82 7.74
C PHE A 3 -16.49 -3.37 8.93
N TYR A 4 -15.18 -3.39 8.77
CA TYR A 4 -14.22 -3.02 9.79
C TYR A 4 -13.26 -1.98 9.22
N ALA A 5 -13.01 -0.93 9.99
CA ALA A 5 -11.99 0.06 9.66
C ALA A 5 -10.58 -0.54 9.85
N THR A 6 -9.56 0.12 9.32
CA THR A 6 -8.16 -0.37 9.39
C THR A 6 -7.61 -0.43 10.82
N ASN A 7 -8.21 0.33 11.75
CA ASN A 7 -7.93 0.27 13.19
C ASN A 7 -8.70 -0.85 13.92
N GLY A 8 -9.46 -1.68 13.20
CA GLY A 8 -10.25 -2.79 13.74
C GLY A 8 -11.62 -2.40 14.31
N SER A 9 -12.00 -1.12 14.34
CA SER A 9 -13.33 -0.74 14.81
C SER A 9 -14.40 -1.13 13.80
N ARG A 10 -15.53 -1.64 14.28
CA ARG A 10 -16.69 -1.95 13.44
C ARG A 10 -17.26 -0.67 12.85
N ILE A 11 -17.55 -0.70 11.55
CA ILE A 11 -18.25 0.36 10.83
C ILE A 11 -19.74 0.05 10.84
N SER A 12 -20.52 0.93 11.44
CA SER A 12 -21.98 0.84 11.45
C SER A 12 -22.54 1.08 10.05
N THR A 13 -23.56 0.31 9.65
CA THR A 13 -24.23 0.45 8.35
C THR A 13 -25.73 0.58 8.53
N TYR A 14 -26.37 1.36 7.67
CA TYR A 14 -27.76 1.81 7.83
C TYR A 14 -28.66 1.44 6.64
N GLY A 15 -28.20 0.51 5.81
CA GLY A 15 -28.89 0.08 4.59
C GLY A 15 -28.31 0.71 3.33
N THR A 16 -29.06 0.66 2.24
CA THR A 16 -28.63 1.14 0.93
C THR A 16 -29.48 2.31 0.45
N ILE A 17 -28.84 3.23 -0.29
CA ILE A 17 -29.51 4.36 -0.95
C ILE A 17 -29.11 4.40 -2.41
N LYS A 18 -30.06 4.74 -3.28
CA LYS A 18 -29.77 4.97 -4.69
C LYS A 18 -29.44 6.44 -4.88
N LEU A 19 -28.22 6.74 -5.31
CA LEU A 19 -27.75 8.10 -5.56
C LEU A 19 -27.36 8.27 -7.02
N GLU A 20 -27.63 9.46 -7.52
CA GLU A 20 -27.13 9.93 -8.80
C GLU A 20 -25.93 10.84 -8.53
N LEU A 21 -24.75 10.42 -8.98
CA LEU A 21 -23.52 11.18 -8.85
C LEU A 21 -23.23 11.91 -10.17
N ASP A 22 -22.75 13.14 -10.08
CA ASP A 22 -22.17 13.87 -11.19
C ASP A 22 -20.71 14.19 -10.86
N PHE A 23 -19.79 13.62 -11.64
CA PHE A 23 -18.35 13.86 -11.53
C PHE A 23 -17.86 14.99 -12.44
N GLY A 24 -18.76 15.72 -13.12
CA GLY A 24 -18.41 16.70 -14.15
C GLY A 24 -17.99 16.06 -15.47
N LEU A 25 -18.31 14.77 -15.67
CA LEU A 25 -17.99 14.00 -16.88
C LEU A 25 -19.13 14.04 -17.92
N ARG A 26 -20.04 15.02 -17.79
CA ARG A 26 -21.18 15.24 -18.70
C ARG A 26 -22.12 14.04 -18.83
N ARG A 27 -22.16 13.19 -17.80
CA ARG A 27 -23.12 12.10 -17.65
C ARG A 27 -23.38 11.84 -16.18
N ASN A 28 -24.52 11.22 -15.92
CA ASN A 28 -24.96 10.92 -14.57
C ASN A 28 -24.66 9.46 -14.22
N PHE A 29 -24.24 9.24 -12.98
CA PHE A 29 -23.79 7.93 -12.48
C PHE A 29 -24.74 7.48 -11.38
N THR A 30 -25.77 6.72 -11.75
CA THR A 30 -26.77 6.26 -10.79
C THR A 30 -26.41 4.89 -10.21
N TRP A 31 -26.13 4.82 -8.91
CA TRP A 31 -25.69 3.60 -8.23
C TRP A 31 -26.33 3.45 -6.84
N SER A 32 -26.46 2.19 -6.40
CA SER A 32 -26.94 1.87 -5.05
C SER A 32 -25.76 1.77 -4.09
N PHE A 33 -25.60 2.78 -3.23
CA PHE A 33 -24.53 2.86 -2.24
C PHE A 33 -24.98 2.31 -0.89
N LEU A 34 -24.03 1.74 -0.15
CA LEU A 34 -24.21 1.40 1.25
C LEU A 34 -24.01 2.64 2.12
N VAL A 35 -24.97 2.95 2.97
CA VAL A 35 -24.84 4.01 3.98
C VAL A 35 -24.07 3.45 5.16
N ALA A 36 -22.87 4.00 5.39
CA ALA A 36 -21.97 3.56 6.44
C ALA A 36 -21.47 4.76 7.26
N ASP A 37 -21.21 4.54 8.55
CA ASP A 37 -20.62 5.53 9.44
C ASP A 37 -19.11 5.68 9.18
N ILE A 38 -18.77 6.43 8.13
CA ILE A 38 -17.39 6.69 7.70
C ILE A 38 -17.17 8.19 7.45
N SER A 39 -15.96 8.66 7.73
CA SER A 39 -15.61 10.09 7.59
C SER A 39 -15.45 10.54 6.14
N ASP A 40 -14.94 9.65 5.29
CA ASP A 40 -14.65 9.93 3.89
C ASP A 40 -15.40 8.91 3.01
N PRO A 41 -16.32 9.35 2.13
CA PRO A 41 -17.02 8.46 1.22
C PRO A 41 -16.07 7.74 0.26
N ILE A 42 -16.36 6.46 -0.03
CA ILE A 42 -15.53 5.61 -0.88
C ILE A 42 -16.34 5.15 -2.09
N ILE A 43 -15.72 5.21 -3.26
CA ILE A 43 -16.26 4.63 -4.50
C ILE A 43 -15.68 3.23 -4.67
N GLY A 44 -16.55 2.22 -4.78
CA GLY A 44 -16.15 0.83 -4.94
C GLY A 44 -15.65 0.53 -6.35
N ALA A 45 -14.76 -0.45 -6.47
CA ALA A 45 -14.22 -0.90 -7.76
C ALA A 45 -15.31 -1.45 -8.70
N ASP A 46 -16.35 -2.05 -8.14
CA ASP A 46 -17.57 -2.50 -8.82
C ASP A 46 -18.29 -1.35 -9.55
N SER A 47 -18.43 -0.21 -8.90
CA SER A 47 -19.04 0.97 -9.53
C SER A 47 -18.12 1.57 -10.61
N LEU A 48 -16.80 1.59 -10.38
CA LEU A 48 -15.84 2.06 -11.38
C LEU A 48 -15.88 1.18 -12.64
N GLU A 49 -15.91 -0.14 -12.47
CA GLU A 49 -16.04 -1.10 -13.56
C GLU A 49 -17.36 -0.90 -14.31
N ARG A 50 -18.49 -0.81 -13.60
CA ARG A 50 -19.81 -0.62 -14.21
C ARG A 50 -19.87 0.60 -15.13
N PHE A 51 -19.24 1.68 -14.72
CA PHE A 51 -19.26 2.93 -15.46
C PHE A 51 -18.02 3.12 -16.32
N GLU A 52 -17.12 2.15 -16.44
CA GLU A 52 -15.86 2.29 -17.21
C GLU A 52 -15.02 3.50 -16.76
N LEU A 53 -15.02 3.80 -15.46
CA LEU A 53 -14.23 4.90 -14.89
C LEU A 53 -12.81 4.44 -14.59
N LEU A 54 -11.82 5.16 -15.12
CA LEU A 54 -10.40 4.86 -14.96
C LEU A 54 -9.71 5.89 -14.06
N ILE A 55 -9.02 5.42 -13.03
CA ILE A 55 -8.26 6.28 -12.12
C ILE A 55 -6.81 6.41 -12.63
N ASP A 56 -6.41 7.61 -13.03
CA ASP A 56 -5.03 7.92 -13.39
C ASP A 56 -4.36 8.68 -12.23
N VAL A 57 -3.72 7.90 -11.36
CA VAL A 57 -3.05 8.39 -10.15
C VAL A 57 -1.88 9.31 -10.50
N ARG A 58 -1.13 9.01 -11.57
CA ARG A 58 0.05 9.79 -11.99
C ARG A 58 -0.34 11.21 -12.36
N ASN A 59 -1.42 11.36 -13.13
CA ASN A 59 -1.91 12.66 -13.58
C ASN A 59 -3.00 13.24 -12.69
N ARG A 60 -3.36 12.57 -11.59
CA ARG A 60 -4.39 12.98 -10.62
C ARG A 60 -5.71 13.30 -11.32
N ARG A 61 -6.24 12.35 -12.10
CA ARG A 61 -7.50 12.52 -12.84
C ARG A 61 -8.33 11.25 -12.83
N LEU A 62 -9.63 11.44 -12.93
CA LEU A 62 -10.61 10.39 -13.19
C LEU A 62 -11.03 10.51 -14.66
N LEU A 63 -10.83 9.44 -15.41
CA LEU A 63 -11.14 9.34 -16.83
C LEU A 63 -12.43 8.56 -17.02
N ASP A 64 -13.23 8.99 -17.99
CA ASP A 64 -14.35 8.23 -18.49
C ASP A 64 -13.90 7.38 -19.69
N GLY A 65 -13.90 6.07 -19.54
CA GLY A 65 -13.54 5.13 -20.62
C GLY A 65 -14.47 5.21 -21.82
N PHE A 66 -15.73 5.62 -21.62
CA PHE A 66 -16.72 5.70 -22.70
C PHE A 66 -16.60 6.99 -23.51
N THR A 67 -16.49 8.14 -22.83
CA THR A 67 -16.45 9.46 -23.50
C THR A 67 -15.05 10.02 -23.71
N SER A 68 -14.02 9.39 -23.11
CA SER A 68 -12.65 9.91 -23.02
C SER A 68 -12.52 11.28 -22.33
N LEU A 69 -13.58 11.77 -21.69
CA LEU A 69 -13.52 12.97 -20.85
C LEU A 69 -12.78 12.66 -19.55
N PHE A 70 -12.25 13.70 -18.91
CA PHE A 70 -11.63 13.56 -17.61
C PHE A 70 -11.97 14.72 -16.70
N VAL A 71 -11.95 14.44 -15.40
CA VAL A 71 -12.00 15.44 -14.35
C VAL A 71 -10.72 15.37 -13.53
N LYS A 72 -10.19 16.53 -13.16
CA LYS A 72 -8.99 16.61 -12.32
C LYS A 72 -9.37 16.29 -10.88
N GLY A 73 -8.72 15.29 -10.30
CA GLY A 73 -8.85 14.92 -8.91
C GLY A 73 -7.89 15.70 -8.01
N THR A 74 -8.17 15.66 -6.71
CA THR A 74 -7.25 16.17 -5.67
C THR A 74 -6.77 15.00 -4.81
N VAL A 75 -5.53 15.08 -4.33
CA VAL A 75 -4.99 14.07 -3.42
C VAL A 75 -5.13 14.59 -2.00
N LYS A 76 -5.97 13.93 -1.21
CA LYS A 76 -6.09 14.19 0.23
C LYS A 76 -5.01 13.39 0.95
N ARG A 77 -4.18 14.07 1.76
CA ARG A 77 -3.25 13.37 2.66
C ARG A 77 -4.06 12.77 3.81
N ALA A 78 -4.26 11.46 3.78
CA ALA A 78 -4.76 10.71 4.92
C ALA A 78 -3.59 10.28 5.80
N LYS A 79 -3.79 10.19 7.13
CA LYS A 79 -2.85 9.47 7.99
C LYS A 79 -2.85 8.02 7.50
N SER A 80 -1.67 7.52 7.11
CA SER A 80 -1.51 6.10 6.83
C SER A 80 -1.77 5.34 8.14
N LEU A 81 -2.99 4.85 8.30
CA LEU A 81 -3.24 3.74 9.19
C LEU A 81 -2.60 2.57 8.46
N GLY A 82 -1.33 2.31 8.79
CA GLY A 82 -0.51 1.31 8.11
C GLY A 82 -1.35 0.08 7.83
N LEU A 83 -1.29 -0.42 6.59
CA LEU A 83 -2.08 -1.57 6.16
C LEU A 83 -1.96 -2.66 7.22
N THR A 84 -3.04 -2.90 7.97
CA THR A 84 -3.06 -4.00 8.93
C THR A 84 -3.12 -5.25 8.07
N LEU A 85 -1.96 -5.84 7.80
CA LEU A 85 -1.78 -7.07 7.00
C LEU A 85 -2.56 -8.26 7.60
N VAL A 86 -3.06 -8.08 8.82
CA VAL A 86 -3.75 -9.09 9.60
C VAL A 86 -5.24 -9.05 9.26
N ALA A 87 -5.69 -10.01 8.46
CA ALA A 87 -7.11 -10.28 8.30
C ALA A 87 -7.73 -10.64 9.67
N ASN A 88 -8.81 -9.96 10.07
CA ASN A 88 -9.52 -10.21 11.34
C ASN A 88 -10.04 -11.65 11.47
N ASN A 89 -10.19 -12.37 10.35
CA ASN A 89 -10.69 -13.74 10.30
C ASN A 89 -9.58 -14.82 10.32
N SER A 90 -8.32 -14.43 10.50
CA SER A 90 -7.20 -15.38 10.60
C SER A 90 -7.13 -15.99 12.01
N SER A 91 -6.87 -17.29 12.09
CA SER A 91 -6.53 -17.97 13.36
C SER A 91 -5.33 -17.34 14.08
N PHE A 92 -4.51 -16.57 13.36
CA PHE A 92 -3.33 -15.88 13.87
C PHE A 92 -3.59 -14.41 14.24
N HIS A 93 -4.83 -13.92 14.14
CA HIS A 93 -5.12 -12.50 14.39
C HIS A 93 -4.72 -12.06 15.81
N SER A 94 -5.00 -12.89 16.82
CA SER A 94 -4.67 -12.62 18.23
C SER A 94 -3.17 -12.52 18.48
N ILE A 95 -2.38 -13.45 17.92
CA ILE A 95 -0.91 -13.44 18.12
C ILE A 95 -0.25 -12.28 17.37
N LEU A 96 -0.75 -11.92 16.19
CA LEU A 96 -0.20 -10.82 15.40
C LEU A 96 -0.48 -9.46 16.06
N LEU A 97 -1.64 -9.28 16.70
CA LEU A 97 -1.94 -8.11 17.53
C LEU A 97 -1.11 -8.04 18.82
N GLN A 98 -0.67 -9.18 19.36
CA GLN A 98 0.19 -9.22 20.53
C GLN A 98 1.60 -8.67 20.26
N TYR A 99 2.07 -8.75 19.00
CA TYR A 99 3.42 -8.35 18.62
C TYR A 99 3.45 -7.37 17.44
N PRO A 100 2.85 -6.17 17.57
CA PRO A 100 2.77 -5.20 16.47
C PRO A 100 4.15 -4.70 16.02
N ASN A 101 5.14 -4.74 16.92
CA ASN A 101 6.51 -4.31 16.66
C ASN A 101 7.29 -5.29 15.75
N LEU A 102 6.77 -6.50 15.49
CA LEU A 102 7.36 -7.46 14.53
C LEU A 102 7.05 -7.11 13.07
N PHE A 103 6.11 -6.21 12.83
CA PHE A 103 5.75 -5.71 11.50
C PHE A 103 6.15 -4.24 11.34
N PRO A 104 7.43 -3.86 11.54
CA PRO A 104 7.83 -2.48 11.38
C PRO A 104 7.63 -2.06 9.92
N THR A 105 6.77 -1.06 9.71
CA THR A 105 6.54 -0.41 8.41
C THR A 105 7.76 0.35 7.91
N ASN A 106 8.76 0.55 8.77
CA ASN A 106 10.07 1.09 8.44
C ASN A 106 11.13 0.11 8.95
N LEU A 107 11.70 -0.66 8.03
CA LEU A 107 12.97 -1.33 8.20
C LEU A 107 14.05 -0.24 8.19
N ASP A 108 14.16 0.52 9.27
CA ASP A 108 15.32 1.39 9.46
C ASP A 108 16.49 0.50 9.90
N PRO A 109 17.49 0.26 9.03
CA PRO A 109 18.59 -0.65 9.32
C PRO A 109 19.42 -0.18 10.53
N ASN A 110 19.37 1.11 10.86
CA ASN A 110 20.08 1.71 11.99
C ASN A 110 19.33 1.63 13.32
N LYS A 111 18.11 1.06 13.33
CA LYS A 111 17.27 0.99 14.54
C LYS A 111 17.64 -0.16 15.49
N ASN A 112 18.52 -1.07 15.06
CA ASN A 112 19.03 -2.13 15.94
C ASN A 112 20.00 -1.53 16.97
N LYS A 113 19.45 -1.20 18.15
CA LYS A 113 20.17 -0.68 19.32
C LYS A 113 21.01 -1.73 20.07
N ASN A 114 21.15 -2.93 19.54
CA ASN A 114 21.85 -4.00 20.25
C ASN A 114 23.36 -3.75 20.21
N THR A 115 23.95 -3.53 21.38
CA THR A 115 25.39 -3.38 21.63
C THR A 115 26.19 -4.67 21.38
N ILE A 116 25.56 -5.71 20.81
CA ILE A 116 26.20 -7.00 20.56
C ILE A 116 26.90 -6.93 19.21
N THR A 117 28.22 -6.92 19.24
CA THR A 117 29.06 -7.04 18.05
C THR A 117 29.38 -8.50 17.79
N HIS A 118 29.07 -9.00 16.60
CA HIS A 118 29.51 -10.32 16.17
C HIS A 118 30.99 -10.26 15.77
N CYS A 119 31.82 -11.15 16.33
CA CYS A 119 33.22 -11.31 15.94
C CYS A 119 33.38 -12.61 15.16
N ILE A 120 34.06 -12.54 14.00
CA ILE A 120 34.48 -13.73 13.27
C ILE A 120 35.93 -14.01 13.67
N GLU A 121 36.16 -15.08 14.43
CA GLU A 121 37.51 -15.48 14.82
C GLU A 121 38.24 -16.12 13.63
N THR A 122 39.21 -15.41 13.06
CA THR A 122 40.03 -15.92 11.96
C THR A 122 41.39 -16.39 12.46
N LYS A 123 41.88 -17.53 11.95
CA LYS A 123 43.23 -18.04 12.22
C LYS A 123 44.05 -17.98 10.93
N GLY A 124 45.24 -17.39 10.98
CA GLY A 124 46.16 -17.29 9.84
C GLY A 124 46.04 -15.98 9.05
N PRO A 125 46.80 -15.83 7.95
CA PRO A 125 46.83 -14.60 7.16
C PRO A 125 45.58 -14.42 6.27
N PRO A 126 45.21 -13.18 5.89
CA PRO A 126 44.11 -12.92 4.98
C PRO A 126 44.28 -13.60 3.62
N VAL A 127 43.19 -14.13 3.08
CA VAL A 127 43.15 -14.76 1.74
C VAL A 127 42.46 -13.79 0.77
N HIS A 128 43.00 -13.68 -0.44
CA HIS A 128 42.45 -12.86 -1.52
C HIS A 128 42.17 -13.72 -2.76
N ALA A 129 41.07 -13.43 -3.45
CA ALA A 129 40.74 -14.01 -4.75
C ALA A 129 40.51 -12.89 -5.77
N ARG A 130 40.89 -13.12 -7.04
CA ARG A 130 40.60 -12.17 -8.12
C ARG A 130 39.10 -12.15 -8.44
N ASP A 131 38.55 -10.96 -8.56
CA ASP A 131 37.16 -10.77 -8.97
C ASP A 131 36.92 -11.35 -10.37
N ARG A 132 35.79 -12.03 -10.52
CA ARG A 132 35.32 -12.54 -11.81
C ARG A 132 34.35 -11.53 -12.42
N ARG A 133 34.38 -11.40 -13.76
CA ARG A 133 33.43 -10.55 -14.47
C ARG A 133 32.01 -11.04 -14.22
N LEU A 134 31.14 -10.11 -13.83
CA LEU A 134 29.72 -10.36 -13.68
C LEU A 134 29.02 -10.36 -15.05
N ASN A 135 27.93 -11.11 -15.19
CA ASN A 135 27.10 -11.07 -16.38
C ASN A 135 26.56 -9.63 -16.61
N PRO A 136 26.74 -9.05 -17.82
CA PRO A 136 26.32 -7.68 -18.13
C PRO A 136 24.82 -7.41 -17.92
N GLU A 137 23.95 -8.41 -18.05
CA GLU A 137 22.51 -8.25 -17.82
C GLU A 137 22.16 -8.06 -16.34
N LYS A 138 22.93 -8.67 -15.44
CA LYS A 138 22.71 -8.58 -13.98
C LYS A 138 23.40 -7.37 -13.36
N LEU A 139 24.38 -6.79 -14.06
CA LEU A 139 25.20 -5.70 -13.56
C LEU A 139 24.40 -4.43 -13.20
N PRO A 140 23.38 -3.98 -13.96
CA PRO A 140 22.60 -2.79 -13.62
C PRO A 140 21.82 -2.95 -12.32
N SER A 141 21.10 -4.07 -12.17
CA SER A 141 20.30 -4.35 -10.97
C SER A 141 21.19 -4.44 -9.73
N LEU A 142 22.33 -5.12 -9.83
CA LEU A 142 23.25 -5.28 -8.71
C LEU A 142 23.92 -3.95 -8.32
N LYS A 143 24.25 -3.09 -9.29
CA LYS A 143 24.74 -1.73 -9.02
C LYS A 143 23.67 -0.87 -8.32
N GLN A 144 22.41 -0.99 -8.72
CA GLN A 144 21.33 -0.25 -8.09
C GLN A 144 21.17 -0.69 -6.63
N GLU A 145 21.06 -2.00 -6.39
CA GLU A 145 20.95 -2.56 -5.04
C GLU A 145 22.14 -2.19 -4.15
N PHE A 146 23.36 -2.24 -4.70
CA PHE A 146 24.57 -1.81 -4.00
C PHE A 146 24.54 -0.32 -3.62
N ASN A 147 24.11 0.55 -4.54
CA ASN A 147 23.96 1.98 -4.26
C ASN A 147 22.89 2.23 -3.19
N ASP A 148 21.81 1.45 -3.17
CA ASP A 148 20.75 1.56 -2.18
C ASP A 148 21.26 1.12 -0.79
N LEU A 149 22.09 0.08 -0.71
CA LEU A 149 22.76 -0.33 0.53
C LEU A 149 23.72 0.73 1.07
N MET A 150 24.47 1.40 0.20
CA MET A 150 25.44 2.44 0.61
C MET A 150 24.78 3.74 1.10
N ARG A 151 23.48 3.93 0.87
CA ARG A 151 22.71 5.11 1.32
C ARG A 151 22.03 4.91 2.67
N GLN A 152 22.01 3.67 3.18
CA GLN A 152 21.48 3.31 4.50
C GLN A 152 22.46 3.67 5.61
#